data_AF-A0A6A5BWN1-F1
#
_entry.id   AF-A0A6A5BWN1-F1
#
_cell.length_a   1.000
_cell.length_b   1.000
_cell.length_c   1.000
_cell.angle_alpha   90.00
_cell.angle_beta   90.00
_cell.angle_gamma   90.00
#
_symmetry.space_group_name_H-M   'P 1'
#
loop_
_entity.id
_entity.type
_entity.pdbx_description
1 polymer ?
#
loop_
_entity_poly.entity_id
_entity_poly.type
_entity_poly.pdbx_seq_one_letter_code
_entity_poly.pdbx_strand_id
1 'polypeptide(L)'
;MKIQVIASSFSKERNSLDPNNNNKQDSTMVEMSSIMMKDLLKILIIFEKSRCNLSNLLFEGLNEADDDYYRFFKNQTIEIGNHTQSIYDVLKDHLSKQYSNLVKKVTQSLKQSDMIDVRNSQFVRMFIQCTELPSIILFLYSIIQGKEKIIPLDILALLDQCGFLWGQSQSYIDYSLFIIRQLRLLLKSEFIYRQIYSKDKDRSIIPCEHFLEHGIQQKLSNYFGIHHCVWVTGIYSSTSLPLSSGGVSISIENFGVFIQLHSLLKHKPKYYSLNREELILHELIHACRENLHSTRFEEEFAYSLSPNILRRLLAPITRGTTESLLFYLFSILSVTSDLPKFPRWFSLSSKLPFLWIILFGMIRLMKTKQILTHARTLMTRVLMLLHPTLTTHQLDSIVSSLLFRLTDEEIEYLSQWYNDQNRMKKENNNKFHEMIQHYISDESNLSRCIRWKIIQHRFISNHPFDFRTSKM
;
A
#
# COMPACT_ATOMS: atom_id res chain seq x y z
N MET A 1 14.14 6.69 -20.06
CA MET A 1 13.77 7.78 -20.99
C MET A 1 12.28 7.84 -21.37
N LYS A 2 11.35 7.19 -20.63
CA LYS A 2 9.90 7.20 -20.95
C LYS A 2 8.97 7.71 -19.83
N ILE A 3 9.51 8.08 -18.67
CA ILE A 3 8.75 8.69 -17.56
C ILE A 3 8.38 10.15 -17.88
N GLN A 4 9.14 10.84 -18.74
CA GLN A 4 8.83 12.18 -19.25
C GLN A 4 7.59 12.24 -20.16
N VAL A 5 7.10 11.11 -20.69
CA VAL A 5 5.96 11.11 -21.63
C VAL A 5 4.64 11.32 -20.90
N ILE A 6 4.48 10.81 -19.68
CA ILE A 6 3.25 11.00 -18.89
C ILE A 6 3.15 12.46 -18.43
N ALA A 7 4.27 13.06 -17.98
CA ALA A 7 4.30 14.48 -17.60
C ALA A 7 4.09 15.44 -18.80
N SER A 8 4.47 15.04 -20.03
CA SER A 8 4.29 15.87 -21.23
C SER A 8 2.92 15.73 -21.90
N SER A 9 2.18 14.64 -21.68
CA SER A 9 0.75 14.58 -22.01
C SER A 9 -0.07 15.54 -21.15
N PHE A 10 0.27 15.70 -19.86
CA PHE A 10 -0.37 16.69 -18.98
C PHE A 10 -0.03 18.15 -19.33
N SER A 11 1.12 18.42 -19.95
CA SER A 11 1.48 19.78 -20.37
C SER A 11 0.97 20.15 -21.77
N LYS A 12 0.75 19.19 -22.66
CA LYS A 12 0.20 19.44 -24.00
C LYS A 12 -1.30 19.71 -24.01
N GLU A 13 -2.09 19.08 -23.13
CA GLU A 13 -3.52 19.42 -22.98
C GLU A 13 -3.76 20.83 -22.43
N ARG A 14 -2.81 21.41 -21.69
CA ARG A 14 -2.85 22.82 -21.26
C ARG A 14 -2.66 23.82 -22.42
N ASN A 15 -2.00 23.42 -23.50
CA ASN A 15 -1.60 24.32 -24.58
C ASN A 15 -2.50 24.24 -25.83
N SER A 16 -3.54 23.38 -25.82
CA SER A 16 -4.50 23.26 -26.93
C SER A 16 -5.88 23.86 -26.63
N LEU A 17 -6.00 24.70 -25.60
CA LEU A 17 -7.23 25.42 -25.28
C LEU A 17 -7.22 26.78 -25.98
N ASP A 18 -8.10 26.91 -26.97
CA ASP A 18 -8.35 28.10 -27.77
C ASP A 18 -8.88 29.25 -26.87
N PRO A 19 -8.17 30.40 -26.76
CA PRO A 19 -8.49 31.48 -25.82
C PRO A 19 -9.77 32.27 -26.18
N ASN A 20 -10.48 31.92 -27.24
CA ASN A 20 -11.66 32.66 -27.72
C ASN A 20 -13.02 32.06 -27.33
N ASN A 21 -13.08 31.09 -26.40
CA ASN A 21 -14.34 30.44 -26.01
C ASN A 21 -14.74 30.65 -24.53
N ASN A 22 -14.69 31.91 -24.08
CA ASN A 22 -14.90 32.29 -22.67
C ASN A 22 -16.30 31.97 -22.11
N ASN A 23 -17.35 31.96 -22.93
CA ASN A 23 -18.72 31.73 -22.44
C ASN A 23 -19.02 30.26 -22.12
N LYS A 24 -18.28 29.30 -22.71
CA LYS A 24 -18.47 27.87 -22.40
C LYS A 24 -17.68 27.46 -21.16
N GLN A 25 -16.52 28.10 -20.96
CA GLN A 25 -15.57 27.85 -19.88
C GLN A 25 -16.14 28.24 -18.50
N ASP A 26 -16.83 29.38 -18.41
CA ASP A 26 -17.49 29.82 -17.17
C ASP A 26 -18.68 28.93 -16.78
N SER A 27 -19.46 28.44 -17.76
CA SER A 27 -20.56 27.51 -17.47
C SER A 27 -20.07 26.14 -16.98
N THR A 28 -18.98 25.61 -17.56
CA THR A 28 -18.36 24.37 -17.11
C THR A 28 -17.60 24.52 -15.79
N MET A 29 -17.01 25.70 -15.51
CA MET A 29 -16.39 25.97 -14.21
C MET A 29 -17.41 26.14 -13.10
N VAL A 30 -18.55 26.78 -13.37
CA VAL A 30 -19.67 26.90 -12.41
C VAL A 30 -20.34 25.54 -12.17
N GLU A 31 -20.50 24.72 -13.21
CA GLU A 31 -21.03 23.36 -13.09
C GLU A 31 -20.03 22.41 -12.39
N MET A 32 -18.73 22.53 -12.66
CA MET A 32 -17.65 21.84 -11.93
C MET A 32 -17.57 22.26 -10.46
N SER A 33 -17.74 23.55 -10.17
CA SER A 33 -17.76 24.09 -8.80
C SER A 33 -18.97 23.53 -8.03
N SER A 34 -20.14 23.45 -8.66
CA SER A 34 -21.35 22.83 -8.07
C SER A 34 -21.17 21.35 -7.75
N ILE A 35 -20.51 20.58 -8.63
CA ILE A 35 -20.27 19.13 -8.45
C ILE A 35 -19.20 18.90 -7.38
N MET A 36 -18.11 19.66 -7.38
CA MET A 36 -17.05 19.60 -6.37
C MET A 36 -17.57 19.98 -4.99
N MET A 37 -18.41 21.01 -4.89
CA MET A 37 -19.00 21.44 -3.64
C MET A 37 -19.90 20.35 -3.06
N LYS A 38 -20.69 19.67 -3.91
CA LYS A 38 -21.56 18.54 -3.52
C LYS A 38 -20.77 17.32 -3.04
N ASP A 39 -19.62 17.02 -3.63
CA ASP A 39 -18.81 15.85 -3.26
C ASP A 39 -17.98 16.07 -1.99
N LEU A 40 -17.42 17.27 -1.82
CA LEU A 40 -16.80 17.68 -0.56
C LEU A 40 -17.81 17.64 0.58
N LEU A 41 -19.04 18.07 0.29
CA LEU A 41 -20.17 18.02 1.21
C LEU A 41 -20.63 16.59 1.51
N LYS A 42 -20.59 15.65 0.56
CA LYS A 42 -20.83 14.22 0.82
C LYS A 42 -19.77 13.64 1.76
N ILE A 43 -18.49 13.96 1.51
CA ILE A 43 -17.38 13.54 2.38
C ILE A 43 -17.58 14.13 3.77
N LEU A 44 -17.94 15.41 3.88
CA LEU A 44 -18.28 16.09 5.14
C LEU A 44 -19.54 15.53 5.83
N ILE A 45 -20.52 14.99 5.10
CA ILE A 45 -21.72 14.32 5.66
C ILE A 45 -21.42 12.93 6.20
N ILE A 46 -20.66 12.11 5.46
CA ILE A 46 -20.16 10.82 5.95
C ILE A 46 -19.33 11.03 7.22
N PHE A 47 -18.58 12.12 7.19
CA PHE A 47 -17.72 12.57 8.25
C PHE A 47 -18.49 13.17 9.45
N GLU A 48 -19.71 13.68 9.24
CA GLU A 48 -20.62 14.05 10.34
C GLU A 48 -21.10 12.83 11.12
N LYS A 49 -21.36 11.73 10.42
CA LYS A 49 -21.59 10.45 11.09
C LYS A 49 -20.35 9.93 11.82
N SER A 50 -19.12 10.37 11.48
CA SER A 50 -17.87 9.93 12.11
C SER A 50 -17.19 10.94 13.07
N ARG A 51 -17.80 12.13 13.31
CA ARG A 51 -17.37 13.15 14.31
C ARG A 51 -15.88 13.56 14.32
N CYS A 52 -15.27 14.00 13.22
CA CYS A 52 -13.89 14.53 13.24
C CYS A 52 -13.77 15.94 12.63
N ASN A 53 -12.57 16.55 12.60
CA ASN A 53 -12.31 17.87 12.00
C ASN A 53 -11.06 17.83 11.06
N LEU A 54 -11.23 17.39 9.81
CA LEU A 54 -10.17 16.86 8.92
C LEU A 54 -9.73 17.86 7.84
N SER A 55 -10.49 18.93 7.57
CA SER A 55 -10.13 19.93 6.56
C SER A 55 -8.85 20.66 6.93
N ASN A 56 -8.71 21.08 8.18
CA ASN A 56 -7.48 21.71 8.68
C ASN A 56 -6.30 20.73 8.61
N LEU A 57 -6.58 19.44 8.72
CA LEU A 57 -5.57 18.39 8.74
C LEU A 57 -4.98 18.05 7.36
N LEU A 58 -5.82 18.08 6.33
CA LEU A 58 -5.40 17.80 4.97
C LEU A 58 -4.79 19.04 4.30
N PHE A 59 -5.14 20.25 4.76
CA PHE A 59 -4.83 21.49 4.05
C PHE A 59 -4.02 22.53 4.85
N GLU A 60 -3.94 22.50 6.18
CA GLU A 60 -3.04 23.40 6.94
C GLU A 60 -1.64 22.77 7.09
N GLY A 61 -0.57 23.57 7.08
CA GLY A 61 0.81 23.13 7.35
C GLY A 61 1.67 22.82 6.11
N LEU A 62 1.15 23.00 4.91
CA LEU A 62 1.95 23.02 3.67
C LEU A 62 2.19 24.47 3.25
N ASN A 63 3.36 24.77 2.69
CA ASN A 63 3.62 26.07 2.08
C ASN A 63 2.49 26.39 1.08
N GLU A 64 1.84 27.54 1.24
CA GLU A 64 0.76 28.01 0.34
C GLU A 64 1.16 28.00 -1.15
N ALA A 65 2.47 27.96 -1.40
CA ALA A 65 3.07 27.94 -2.72
C ALA A 65 2.97 26.57 -3.43
N ASP A 66 2.91 25.44 -2.72
CA ASP A 66 3.14 24.11 -3.33
C ASP A 66 1.91 23.20 -3.36
N ASP A 67 0.76 23.63 -2.82
CA ASP A 67 -0.48 22.84 -2.84
C ASP A 67 -1.59 23.52 -3.66
N ASP A 68 -1.82 22.99 -4.86
CA ASP A 68 -2.87 23.42 -5.78
C ASP A 68 -4.27 23.39 -5.14
N TYR A 69 -4.52 22.50 -4.15
CA TYR A 69 -5.82 22.44 -3.45
C TYR A 69 -6.02 23.61 -2.50
N TYR A 70 -4.98 24.02 -1.77
CA TYR A 70 -5.06 25.16 -0.87
C TYR A 70 -5.38 26.44 -1.65
N ARG A 71 -4.66 26.66 -2.77
CA ARG A 71 -4.94 27.78 -3.68
C ARG A 71 -6.35 27.70 -4.26
N PHE A 72 -6.81 26.51 -4.64
CA PHE A 72 -8.17 26.32 -5.13
C PHE A 72 -9.22 26.72 -4.08
N PHE A 73 -9.16 26.20 -2.86
CA PHE A 73 -10.16 26.48 -1.81
C PHE A 73 -10.12 27.91 -1.26
N LYS A 74 -8.93 28.53 -1.21
CA LYS A 74 -8.78 29.94 -0.83
C LYS A 74 -9.37 30.89 -1.87
N ASN A 75 -9.30 30.52 -3.15
CA ASN A 75 -9.78 31.34 -4.26
C ASN A 75 -11.25 31.10 -4.62
N GLN A 76 -11.84 29.99 -4.17
CA GLN A 76 -13.27 29.74 -4.31
C GLN A 76 -14.02 30.42 -3.17
N THR A 77 -15.12 31.10 -3.49
CA THR A 77 -15.98 31.76 -2.52
C THR A 77 -17.40 31.19 -2.58
N ILE A 78 -18.08 31.22 -1.44
CA ILE A 78 -19.49 30.83 -1.32
C ILE A 78 -20.24 32.02 -0.74
N GLU A 79 -21.43 32.28 -1.28
CA GLU A 79 -22.39 33.21 -0.71
C GLU A 79 -23.18 32.53 0.42
N ILE A 80 -23.07 33.07 1.63
CA ILE A 80 -23.84 32.66 2.80
C ILE A 80 -24.63 33.87 3.27
N GLY A 81 -25.93 33.88 2.95
CA GLY A 81 -26.77 35.06 3.14
C GLY A 81 -26.32 36.20 2.22
N ASN A 82 -26.05 37.38 2.78
CA ASN A 82 -25.58 38.56 2.04
C ASN A 82 -24.05 38.69 2.03
N HIS A 83 -23.32 37.67 2.45
CA HIS A 83 -21.86 37.71 2.56
C HIS A 83 -21.22 36.65 1.68
N THR A 84 -20.22 37.08 0.92
CA THR A 84 -19.33 36.21 0.14
C THR A 84 -18.10 35.93 0.99
N GLN A 85 -17.86 34.68 1.34
CA GLN A 85 -16.70 34.24 2.13
C GLN A 85 -15.93 33.17 1.36
N SER A 86 -14.61 33.08 1.54
CA SER A 86 -13.86 31.97 0.92
C SER A 86 -14.32 30.64 1.51
N ILE A 87 -14.31 29.57 0.70
CA ILE A 87 -14.67 28.22 1.17
C ILE A 87 -13.81 27.84 2.37
N TYR A 88 -12.53 28.20 2.33
CA TYR A 88 -11.61 28.00 3.43
C TYR A 88 -12.06 28.71 4.71
N ASP A 89 -12.43 29.99 4.63
CA ASP A 89 -12.88 30.78 5.80
C ASP A 89 -14.21 30.27 6.36
N VAL A 90 -15.15 29.89 5.49
CA VAL A 90 -16.41 29.26 5.88
C VAL A 90 -16.17 27.95 6.61
N LEU A 91 -15.34 27.06 6.05
CA LEU A 91 -15.01 25.78 6.67
C LEU A 91 -14.32 25.99 8.02
N LYS A 92 -13.36 26.92 8.07
CA LYS A 92 -12.60 27.28 9.27
C LYS A 92 -13.49 27.81 10.39
N ASP A 93 -14.43 28.70 10.08
CA ASP A 93 -15.34 29.30 11.07
C ASP A 93 -16.49 28.37 11.46
N HIS A 94 -17.13 27.67 10.50
CA HIS A 94 -18.33 26.87 10.76
C HIS A 94 -18.07 25.48 11.35
N LEU A 95 -16.88 24.90 11.16
CA LEU A 95 -16.50 23.64 11.83
C LEU A 95 -16.41 23.76 13.35
N SER A 96 -16.41 25.00 13.89
CA SER A 96 -16.37 25.25 15.33
C SER A 96 -17.74 25.33 16.03
N LYS A 97 -18.86 25.60 15.32
CA LYS A 97 -20.09 26.05 15.99
C LYS A 97 -21.44 25.44 15.58
N GLN A 98 -21.69 24.99 14.35
CA GLN A 98 -23.05 24.48 13.97
C GLN A 98 -23.04 23.39 12.89
N TYR A 99 -22.66 22.18 13.30
CA TYR A 99 -22.35 21.06 12.40
C TYR A 99 -23.58 20.28 11.89
N SER A 100 -24.61 20.06 12.71
CA SER A 100 -25.75 19.18 12.33
C SER A 100 -26.72 19.80 11.31
N ASN A 101 -26.84 21.13 11.30
CA ASN A 101 -27.76 21.84 10.41
C ASN A 101 -27.22 21.92 8.98
N LEU A 102 -25.90 22.06 8.81
CA LEU A 102 -25.25 22.06 7.50
C LEU A 102 -25.41 20.70 6.82
N VAL A 103 -25.15 19.63 7.56
CA VAL A 103 -25.27 18.25 7.06
C VAL A 103 -26.71 17.89 6.71
N LYS A 104 -27.69 18.31 7.53
CA LYS A 104 -29.12 18.15 7.17
C LYS A 104 -29.48 18.86 5.87
N LYS A 105 -29.12 20.14 5.72
CA LYS A 105 -29.41 20.94 4.51
C LYS A 105 -28.77 20.35 3.27
N VAL A 106 -27.57 19.80 3.42
CA VAL A 106 -26.79 19.27 2.31
C VAL A 106 -27.28 17.87 1.93
N THR A 107 -27.58 17.01 2.91
CA THR A 107 -28.17 15.69 2.66
C THR A 107 -29.52 15.82 1.96
N GLN A 108 -30.28 16.88 2.28
CA GLN A 108 -31.51 17.24 1.59
C GLN A 108 -31.28 17.82 0.17
N SER A 109 -30.11 18.38 -0.12
CA SER A 109 -29.75 18.95 -1.43
C SER A 109 -29.15 17.94 -2.43
N LEU A 110 -28.69 16.79 -1.93
CA LEU A 110 -28.09 15.74 -2.75
C LEU A 110 -29.17 14.81 -3.31
N LYS A 111 -29.18 14.60 -4.63
CA LYS A 111 -30.10 13.67 -5.28
C LYS A 111 -29.77 12.23 -4.87
N GLN A 112 -30.77 11.35 -4.83
CA GLN A 112 -30.63 9.96 -4.37
C GLN A 112 -29.63 9.12 -5.21
N SER A 113 -29.44 9.48 -6.49
CA SER A 113 -28.42 8.91 -7.40
C SER A 113 -26.99 9.16 -6.92
N ASP A 114 -26.77 10.28 -6.22
CA ASP A 114 -25.45 10.81 -5.89
C ASP A 114 -24.92 10.24 -4.56
N MET A 115 -25.80 9.60 -3.77
CA MET A 115 -25.48 8.91 -2.51
C MET A 115 -24.99 7.47 -2.73
N ILE A 116 -25.33 6.84 -3.86
CA ILE A 116 -24.94 5.46 -4.18
C ILE A 116 -23.43 5.38 -4.45
N ASP A 117 -22.86 6.39 -5.11
CA ASP A 117 -21.43 6.45 -5.48
C ASP A 117 -20.50 6.62 -4.26
N VAL A 118 -21.02 7.28 -3.22
CA VAL A 118 -20.29 7.52 -1.97
C VAL A 118 -20.02 6.23 -1.19
N ARG A 119 -20.95 5.28 -1.22
CA ARG A 119 -20.78 3.98 -0.53
C ARG A 119 -19.70 3.12 -1.18
N ASN A 120 -19.30 3.42 -2.41
CA ASN A 120 -18.27 2.71 -3.14
C ASN A 120 -16.92 3.44 -3.11
N SER A 121 -16.84 4.60 -2.46
CA SER A 121 -15.57 5.24 -2.16
C SER A 121 -14.74 4.33 -1.24
N GLN A 122 -13.54 4.01 -1.71
CA GLN A 122 -12.52 3.27 -0.98
C GLN A 122 -12.10 4.01 0.29
N PHE A 123 -11.97 5.34 0.23
CA PHE A 123 -11.71 6.19 1.39
C PHE A 123 -12.81 6.06 2.45
N VAL A 124 -14.08 6.11 2.03
CA VAL A 124 -15.22 5.95 2.92
C VAL A 124 -15.27 4.55 3.52
N ARG A 125 -15.01 3.52 2.72
CA ARG A 125 -14.94 2.12 3.18
C ARG A 125 -13.83 1.92 4.21
N MET A 126 -12.67 2.52 4.00
CA MET A 126 -11.56 2.50 4.94
C MET A 126 -11.96 3.10 6.29
N PHE A 127 -12.65 4.24 6.30
CA PHE A 127 -13.13 4.89 7.53
C PHE A 127 -14.23 4.10 8.23
N ILE A 128 -15.08 3.39 7.48
CA ILE A 128 -16.10 2.50 8.04
C ILE A 128 -15.45 1.26 8.68
N GLN A 129 -14.39 0.73 8.07
CA GLN A 129 -13.70 -0.46 8.55
C GLN A 129 -12.72 -0.20 9.69
N CYS A 130 -12.09 0.98 9.70
CA CYS A 130 -11.18 1.43 10.74
C CYS A 130 -11.73 2.71 11.37
N THR A 131 -12.63 2.54 12.33
CA THR A 131 -13.38 3.64 12.96
C THR A 131 -12.52 4.63 13.73
N GLU A 132 -11.33 4.19 14.12
CA GLU A 132 -10.30 4.90 14.86
C GLU A 132 -9.39 5.72 13.94
N LEU A 133 -9.35 5.40 12.64
CA LEU A 133 -8.50 6.06 11.66
C LEU A 133 -8.65 7.59 11.67
N PRO A 134 -9.86 8.19 11.73
CA PRO A 134 -9.99 9.65 11.86
C PRO A 134 -9.17 10.24 13.01
N SER A 135 -9.29 9.65 14.20
CA SER A 135 -8.58 10.09 15.42
C SER A 135 -7.08 9.89 15.29
N ILE A 136 -6.65 8.78 14.67
CA ILE A 136 -5.24 8.52 14.38
C ILE A 136 -4.69 9.59 13.46
N ILE A 137 -5.40 9.94 12.39
CA ILE A 137 -4.93 10.95 11.44
C ILE A 137 -4.76 12.29 12.17
N LEU A 138 -5.73 12.70 13.00
CA LEU A 138 -5.63 13.91 13.83
C LEU A 138 -4.35 13.89 14.69
N PHE A 139 -4.07 12.74 15.31
CA PHE A 139 -2.88 12.53 16.13
C PHE A 139 -1.59 12.62 15.31
N LEU A 140 -1.51 11.94 14.17
CA LEU A 140 -0.33 11.98 13.27
C LEU A 140 -0.02 13.40 12.79
N TYR A 141 -1.04 14.21 12.59
CA TYR A 141 -0.84 15.61 12.24
C TYR A 141 -0.29 16.44 13.40
N SER A 142 -0.69 16.16 14.64
CA SER A 142 -0.10 16.79 15.82
C SER A 142 1.40 16.47 15.96
N ILE A 143 1.82 15.27 15.53
CA ILE A 143 3.24 14.89 15.41
C ILE A 143 3.93 15.75 14.34
N ILE A 144 3.33 15.91 13.16
CA ILE A 144 3.88 16.73 12.07
C ILE A 144 4.02 18.20 12.50
N GLN A 145 3.07 18.73 13.29
CA GLN A 145 3.13 20.08 13.85
C GLN A 145 4.14 20.23 15.01
N GLY A 146 4.79 19.14 15.43
CA GLY A 146 5.72 19.14 16.56
C GLY A 146 5.06 19.32 17.93
N LYS A 147 3.72 19.19 18.02
CA LYS A 147 2.98 19.24 19.29
C LYS A 147 3.21 17.95 20.08
N GLU A 148 3.17 16.83 19.38
CA GLU A 148 3.53 15.52 19.90
C GLU A 148 4.87 15.08 19.33
N LYS A 149 5.62 14.26 20.07
CA LYS A 149 6.95 13.77 19.64
C LYS A 149 6.98 12.28 19.30
N ILE A 150 6.06 11.51 19.86
CA ILE A 150 6.08 10.05 19.85
C ILE A 150 4.68 9.55 19.52
N ILE A 151 4.57 8.54 18.66
CA ILE A 151 3.30 7.86 18.41
C ILE A 151 3.11 6.75 19.45
N PRO A 152 1.99 6.74 20.20
CA PRO A 152 1.65 5.66 21.12
C PRO A 152 1.70 4.30 20.44
N LEU A 153 2.16 3.28 21.18
CA LEU A 153 2.36 1.94 20.64
C LEU A 153 1.05 1.30 20.14
N ASP A 154 -0.08 1.56 20.79
CA ASP A 154 -1.39 1.06 20.38
C ASP A 154 -1.81 1.62 19.01
N ILE A 155 -1.51 2.90 18.76
CA ILE A 155 -1.77 3.54 17.46
C ILE A 155 -0.88 2.92 16.39
N LEU A 156 0.40 2.70 16.68
CA LEU A 156 1.33 2.03 15.77
C LEU A 156 0.89 0.59 15.46
N ALA A 157 0.44 -0.15 16.47
CA ALA A 157 -0.08 -1.51 16.30
C ALA A 157 -1.32 -1.54 15.41
N LEU A 158 -2.23 -0.57 15.57
CA LEU A 158 -3.42 -0.44 14.73
C LEU A 158 -3.09 -0.04 13.29
N LEU A 159 -2.13 0.87 13.09
CA LEU A 159 -1.63 1.22 11.76
C LEU A 159 -0.96 0.01 11.07
N ASP A 160 -0.18 -0.76 11.82
CA ASP A 160 0.43 -2.00 11.34
C ASP A 160 -0.63 -3.08 11.02
N GLN A 161 -1.76 -3.12 11.75
CA GLN A 161 -2.92 -3.93 11.38
C GLN A 161 -3.49 -3.50 10.04
N CYS A 162 -3.57 -2.21 9.75
CA CYS A 162 -4.03 -1.69 8.47
C CYS A 162 -3.02 -1.88 7.31
N GLY A 163 -1.86 -2.48 7.57
CA GLY A 163 -0.80 -2.69 6.58
C GLY A 163 0.15 -1.51 6.42
N PHE A 164 0.07 -0.47 7.25
CA PHE A 164 1.07 0.59 7.32
C PHE A 164 2.25 0.11 8.16
N LEU A 165 3.13 -0.71 7.58
CA LEU A 165 4.25 -1.27 8.33
C LEU A 165 5.29 -0.21 8.70
N TRP A 166 5.81 -0.28 9.93
CA TRP A 166 6.95 0.53 10.35
C TRP A 166 8.24 0.00 9.71
N GLY A 167 8.69 0.66 8.64
CA GLY A 167 9.88 0.28 7.90
C GLY A 167 11.15 1.00 8.37
N GLN A 168 12.00 1.41 7.43
CA GLN A 168 13.26 2.12 7.67
C GLN A 168 13.07 3.62 7.98
N SER A 169 11.86 4.05 8.33
CA SER A 169 11.58 5.44 8.72
C SER A 169 12.49 5.87 9.86
N GLN A 170 13.15 7.01 9.68
CA GLN A 170 14.14 7.53 10.63
C GLN A 170 13.47 8.26 11.80
N SER A 171 12.21 8.69 11.63
CA SER A 171 11.45 9.42 12.65
C SER A 171 9.94 9.13 12.61
N TYR A 172 9.25 9.46 13.70
CA TYR A 172 7.78 9.48 13.76
C TYR A 172 7.17 10.47 12.77
N ILE A 173 7.88 11.55 12.44
CA ILE A 173 7.44 12.55 11.47
C ILE A 173 7.44 11.94 10.06
N ASP A 174 8.52 11.24 9.67
CA ASP A 174 8.62 10.62 8.34
C ASP A 174 7.54 9.57 8.14
N TYR A 175 7.30 8.74 9.16
CA TYR A 175 6.25 7.73 9.13
C TYR A 175 4.85 8.37 9.07
N SER A 176 4.60 9.44 9.84
CA SER A 176 3.35 10.19 9.78
C SER A 176 3.13 10.81 8.39
N LEU A 177 4.17 11.42 7.82
CA LEU A 177 4.13 12.00 6.47
C LEU A 177 3.84 10.94 5.41
N PHE A 178 4.45 9.75 5.51
CA PHE A 178 4.14 8.62 4.63
C PHE A 178 2.64 8.29 4.66
N ILE A 179 2.06 8.09 5.85
CA ILE A 179 0.63 7.74 5.98
C ILE A 179 -0.25 8.86 5.42
N ILE A 180 0.01 10.11 5.78
CA ILE A 180 -0.78 11.26 5.29
C ILE A 180 -0.69 11.38 3.76
N ARG A 181 0.49 11.12 3.16
CA ARG A 181 0.65 11.09 1.70
C ARG A 181 -0.19 9.98 1.07
N GLN A 182 -0.21 8.77 1.63
CA GLN A 182 -1.05 7.69 1.12
C GLN A 182 -2.55 8.01 1.19
N LEU A 183 -2.99 8.60 2.30
CA LEU A 183 -4.39 9.01 2.47
C LEU A 183 -4.77 10.12 1.48
N ARG A 184 -3.88 11.09 1.25
CA ARG A 184 -4.05 12.12 0.23
C ARG A 184 -4.08 11.51 -1.17
N LEU A 185 -3.23 10.53 -1.45
CA LEU A 185 -3.20 9.83 -2.72
C LEU A 185 -4.53 9.12 -2.98
N LEU A 186 -5.07 8.42 -1.98
CA LEU A 186 -6.38 7.78 -2.07
C LEU A 186 -7.50 8.79 -2.33
N LEU A 187 -7.50 9.93 -1.64
CA LEU A 187 -8.47 11.01 -1.88
C LEU A 187 -8.32 11.61 -3.28
N LYS A 188 -7.08 11.85 -3.72
CA LYS A 188 -6.78 12.40 -5.06
C LYS A 188 -7.18 11.42 -6.15
N SER A 189 -6.93 10.13 -5.99
CA SER A 189 -7.31 9.13 -6.98
C SER A 189 -8.82 9.05 -7.13
N GLU A 190 -9.57 9.08 -6.02
CA GLU A 190 -11.04 9.19 -6.05
C GLU A 190 -11.56 10.52 -6.59
N PHE A 191 -10.86 11.61 -6.34
CA PHE A 191 -11.26 12.91 -6.88
C PHE A 191 -11.03 13.00 -8.39
N ILE A 192 -9.83 12.62 -8.85
CA ILE A 192 -9.47 12.55 -10.27
C ILE A 192 -10.39 11.57 -10.99
N TYR A 193 -10.72 10.43 -10.36
CA TYR A 193 -11.74 9.50 -10.83
C TYR A 193 -13.04 10.21 -11.18
N ARG A 194 -13.57 10.99 -10.23
CA ARG A 194 -14.86 11.67 -10.38
C ARG A 194 -14.80 12.81 -11.39
N GLN A 195 -13.70 13.58 -11.42
CA GLN A 195 -13.54 14.70 -12.33
C GLN A 195 -13.37 14.29 -13.79
N ILE A 196 -12.53 13.29 -14.06
CA ILE A 196 -12.23 12.90 -15.45
C ILE A 196 -13.30 11.93 -15.98
N TYR A 197 -13.86 11.05 -15.13
CA TYR A 197 -14.55 9.85 -15.61
C TYR A 197 -16.05 9.77 -15.25
N SER A 198 -16.64 10.81 -14.63
CA SER A 198 -18.12 10.87 -14.48
C SER A 198 -18.88 10.93 -15.82
N LYS A 199 -18.17 11.14 -16.95
CA LYS A 199 -18.74 11.08 -18.31
C LYS A 199 -18.29 9.87 -19.14
N ASP A 200 -17.24 9.16 -18.74
CA ASP A 200 -16.65 8.08 -19.55
C ASP A 200 -16.89 6.71 -18.92
N LYS A 201 -17.55 5.81 -19.66
CA LYS A 201 -18.04 4.51 -19.15
C LYS A 201 -16.92 3.51 -18.83
N ASP A 202 -15.67 3.86 -19.14
CA ASP A 202 -14.53 2.96 -19.04
C ASP A 202 -13.65 3.18 -17.79
N ARG A 203 -14.16 2.70 -16.65
CA ARG A 203 -13.48 2.62 -15.33
C ARG A 203 -11.99 2.19 -15.40
N SER A 204 -11.05 3.13 -15.36
CA SER A 204 -9.61 2.84 -15.31
C SER A 204 -9.09 2.68 -13.88
N ILE A 205 -9.86 3.00 -12.84
CA ILE A 205 -9.48 2.74 -11.44
C ILE A 205 -9.93 1.34 -11.02
N ILE A 206 -9.14 0.68 -10.19
CA ILE A 206 -9.50 -0.59 -9.55
C ILE A 206 -10.60 -0.30 -8.52
N PRO A 207 -11.82 -0.83 -8.69
CA PRO A 207 -12.90 -0.62 -7.74
C PRO A 207 -12.51 -1.12 -6.33
N CYS A 208 -12.97 -0.40 -5.30
CA CYS A 208 -12.74 -0.78 -3.90
C CYS A 208 -13.17 -2.22 -3.61
N GLU A 209 -14.24 -2.67 -4.27
CA GLU A 209 -14.80 -4.01 -4.12
C GLU A 209 -13.77 -5.08 -4.45
N HIS A 210 -12.87 -4.85 -5.41
CA HIS A 210 -11.82 -5.82 -5.74
C HIS A 210 -10.77 -5.93 -4.63
N PHE A 211 -10.52 -4.88 -3.84
CA PHE A 211 -9.67 -4.97 -2.65
C PHE A 211 -10.39 -5.63 -1.48
N LEU A 212 -11.72 -5.46 -1.42
CA LEU A 212 -12.59 -5.98 -0.37
C LEU A 212 -13.11 -7.40 -0.63
N GLU A 213 -12.80 -7.99 -1.78
CA GLU A 213 -13.14 -9.38 -2.07
C GLU A 213 -12.66 -10.26 -0.90
N HIS A 214 -13.59 -11.04 -0.32
CA HIS A 214 -13.37 -11.78 0.93
C HIS A 214 -12.08 -12.63 0.89
N GLY A 215 -11.77 -13.20 -0.27
CA GLY A 215 -10.56 -13.99 -0.49
C GLY A 215 -9.26 -13.22 -0.28
N ILE A 216 -9.21 -11.90 -0.56
CA ILE A 216 -8.01 -11.07 -0.39
C ILE A 216 -7.82 -10.71 1.09
N GLN A 217 -8.83 -10.09 1.70
CA GLN A 217 -8.73 -9.63 3.09
C GLN A 217 -8.52 -10.80 4.06
N GLN A 218 -9.22 -11.93 3.84
CA GLN A 218 -9.04 -13.13 4.66
C GLN A 218 -7.62 -13.69 4.55
N LYS A 219 -7.03 -13.75 3.34
CA LYS A 219 -5.66 -14.25 3.18
C LYS A 219 -4.62 -13.33 3.82
N LEU A 220 -4.75 -12.01 3.65
CA LEU A 220 -3.88 -11.02 4.30
C LEU A 220 -3.96 -11.12 5.83
N SER A 221 -5.17 -11.21 6.37
CA SER A 221 -5.41 -11.34 7.80
C SER A 221 -4.85 -12.66 8.34
N ASN A 222 -5.17 -13.77 7.70
CA ASN A 222 -4.80 -15.10 8.19
C ASN A 222 -3.30 -15.37 8.10
N TYR A 223 -2.62 -14.83 7.09
CA TYR A 223 -1.23 -15.17 6.85
C TYR A 223 -0.25 -14.09 7.33
N PHE A 224 -0.66 -12.83 7.32
CA PHE A 224 0.20 -11.70 7.70
C PHE A 224 -0.36 -10.83 8.83
N GLY A 225 -1.54 -11.15 9.38
CA GLY A 225 -2.15 -10.34 10.43
C GLY A 225 -2.45 -8.90 9.98
N ILE A 226 -2.72 -8.71 8.67
CA ILE A 226 -3.13 -7.42 8.11
C ILE A 226 -4.65 -7.44 7.96
N HIS A 227 -5.32 -6.55 8.67
CA HIS A 227 -6.75 -6.34 8.66
C HIS A 227 -7.04 -5.05 7.90
N HIS A 228 -7.92 -5.09 6.90
CA HIS A 228 -8.42 -3.89 6.21
C HIS A 228 -7.33 -3.10 5.45
N CYS A 229 -6.49 -3.78 4.68
CA CYS A 229 -5.59 -3.11 3.75
C CYS A 229 -6.39 -2.54 2.57
N VAL A 230 -6.86 -1.31 2.73
CA VAL A 230 -7.67 -0.58 1.74
C VAL A 230 -7.15 0.83 1.48
N TRP A 231 -5.98 1.19 2.00
CA TRP A 231 -5.36 2.48 1.73
C TRP A 231 -4.63 2.54 0.38
N VAL A 232 -4.33 1.37 -0.22
CA VAL A 232 -3.64 1.28 -1.50
C VAL A 232 -4.61 1.51 -2.65
N THR A 233 -4.41 2.59 -3.41
CA THR A 233 -5.18 2.84 -4.63
C THR A 233 -4.57 2.09 -5.82
N GLY A 234 -5.36 1.88 -6.89
CA GLY A 234 -4.77 1.37 -8.12
C GLY A 234 -5.57 1.60 -9.39
N ILE A 235 -4.93 1.33 -10.52
CA ILE A 235 -5.47 1.58 -11.86
C ILE A 235 -5.32 0.35 -12.78
N TYR A 236 -6.27 0.18 -13.69
CA TYR A 236 -6.19 -0.67 -14.86
C TYR A 236 -5.56 0.10 -16.03
N SER A 237 -4.29 -0.18 -16.30
CA SER A 237 -3.55 0.38 -17.44
C SER A 237 -2.51 -0.60 -17.93
N SER A 238 -2.46 -0.83 -19.25
CA SER A 238 -1.40 -1.63 -19.88
C SER A 238 -0.18 -0.78 -20.27
N THR A 239 -0.26 0.54 -20.09
CA THR A 239 0.81 1.46 -20.49
C THR A 239 2.07 1.16 -19.70
N SER A 240 3.17 0.90 -20.41
CA SER A 240 4.49 0.60 -19.83
C SER A 240 4.60 -0.69 -19.01
N LEU A 241 3.55 -1.53 -18.96
CA LEU A 241 3.66 -2.87 -18.41
C LEU A 241 4.33 -3.81 -19.41
N PRO A 242 5.33 -4.61 -19.00
CA PRO A 242 5.81 -5.72 -19.82
C PRO A 242 4.65 -6.66 -20.17
N LEU A 243 4.66 -7.22 -21.38
CA LEU A 243 3.63 -8.18 -21.82
C LEU A 243 3.49 -9.39 -20.88
N SER A 244 4.59 -9.79 -20.23
CA SER A 244 4.62 -10.88 -19.25
C SER A 244 4.11 -10.49 -17.86
N SER A 245 3.93 -9.20 -17.56
CA SER A 245 3.45 -8.75 -16.26
C SER A 245 1.95 -8.50 -16.25
N GLY A 246 1.28 -9.01 -15.22
CA GLY A 246 -0.14 -8.72 -14.95
C GLY A 246 -0.36 -7.48 -14.09
N GLY A 247 0.67 -7.04 -13.36
CA GLY A 247 0.60 -5.92 -12.42
C GLY A 247 1.98 -5.37 -12.06
N VAL A 248 1.98 -4.24 -11.33
CA VAL A 248 3.16 -3.69 -10.67
C VAL A 248 2.74 -2.73 -9.54
N SER A 249 3.43 -2.77 -8.42
CA SER A 249 3.39 -1.74 -7.38
C SER A 249 4.39 -0.64 -7.71
N ILE A 250 3.92 0.61 -7.73
CA ILE A 250 4.73 1.77 -8.09
C ILE A 250 4.82 2.69 -6.88
N SER A 251 6.04 2.85 -6.40
CA SER A 251 6.40 3.83 -5.39
C SER A 251 6.94 5.08 -6.08
N ILE A 252 6.31 6.22 -5.84
CA ILE A 252 6.75 7.52 -6.34
C ILE A 252 7.13 8.37 -5.13
N GLU A 253 8.38 8.84 -5.13
CA GLU A 253 8.90 9.73 -4.11
C GLU A 253 7.97 10.94 -3.90
N ASN A 254 7.65 11.24 -2.65
CA ASN A 254 6.74 12.31 -2.23
C ASN A 254 5.26 12.16 -2.64
N PHE A 255 4.88 11.16 -3.43
CA PHE A 255 3.50 10.94 -3.84
C PHE A 255 2.84 9.77 -3.09
N GLY A 256 3.56 8.67 -2.89
CA GLY A 256 3.05 7.47 -2.23
C GLY A 256 3.17 6.22 -3.12
N VAL A 257 2.37 5.22 -2.79
CA VAL A 257 2.39 3.90 -3.41
C VAL A 257 1.02 3.62 -4.02
N PHE A 258 1.00 3.14 -5.25
CA PHE A 258 -0.20 2.69 -5.92
C PHE A 258 0.09 1.46 -6.77
N ILE A 259 -0.96 0.69 -7.08
CA ILE A 259 -0.83 -0.49 -7.92
C ILE A 259 -1.35 -0.21 -9.32
N GLN A 260 -0.67 -0.74 -10.33
CA GLN A 260 -1.11 -0.72 -11.71
C GLN A 260 -1.32 -2.16 -12.17
N LEU A 261 -2.53 -2.50 -12.60
CA LEU A 261 -2.88 -3.79 -13.20
C LEU A 261 -3.11 -3.67 -14.70
N HIS A 262 -2.89 -4.75 -15.43
CA HIS A 262 -3.13 -4.78 -16.87
C HIS A 262 -4.60 -4.45 -17.21
N SER A 263 -4.83 -3.63 -18.25
CA SER A 263 -6.17 -3.13 -18.62
C SER A 263 -7.22 -4.22 -18.85
N LEU A 264 -6.83 -5.37 -19.40
CA LEU A 264 -7.72 -6.52 -19.62
C LEU A 264 -8.34 -7.07 -18.32
N LEU A 265 -7.68 -6.91 -17.17
CA LEU A 265 -8.17 -7.39 -15.87
C LEU A 265 -9.37 -6.60 -15.35
N LYS A 266 -9.67 -5.47 -15.98
CA LYS A 266 -10.87 -4.68 -15.73
C LYS A 266 -12.14 -5.47 -16.01
N HIS A 267 -12.17 -6.15 -17.15
CA HIS A 267 -13.36 -6.88 -17.63
C HIS A 267 -13.22 -8.39 -17.50
N LYS A 268 -11.98 -8.90 -17.41
CA LYS A 268 -11.70 -10.32 -17.29
C LYS A 268 -11.09 -10.62 -15.93
N PRO A 269 -11.48 -11.72 -15.27
CA PRO A 269 -10.87 -12.10 -13.99
C PRO A 269 -9.43 -12.60 -14.14
N LYS A 270 -8.93 -12.81 -15.38
CA LYS A 270 -7.61 -13.38 -15.64
C LYS A 270 -6.88 -12.67 -16.77
N TYR A 271 -5.56 -12.59 -16.63
CA TYR A 271 -4.60 -12.19 -17.65
C TYR A 271 -3.61 -13.34 -17.83
N TYR A 272 -3.70 -14.04 -18.96
CA TYR A 272 -3.05 -15.35 -19.16
C TYR A 272 -3.36 -16.32 -18.00
N SER A 273 -2.35 -16.73 -17.23
CA SER A 273 -2.46 -17.66 -16.10
C SER A 273 -2.55 -16.94 -14.74
N LEU A 274 -2.63 -15.60 -14.73
CA LEU A 274 -2.67 -14.77 -13.54
C LEU A 274 -4.11 -14.35 -13.24
N ASN A 275 -4.60 -14.66 -12.05
CA ASN A 275 -5.91 -14.21 -11.58
C ASN A 275 -5.79 -12.77 -11.05
N ARG A 276 -6.80 -11.94 -11.31
CA ARG A 276 -6.94 -10.60 -10.73
C ARG A 276 -6.79 -10.58 -9.22
N GLU A 277 -7.45 -11.49 -8.50
CA GLU A 277 -7.36 -11.59 -7.04
C GLU A 277 -5.93 -11.83 -6.57
N GLU A 278 -5.23 -12.75 -7.25
CA GLU A 278 -3.85 -13.09 -6.97
C GLU A 278 -2.92 -11.91 -7.24
N LEU A 279 -3.13 -11.18 -8.34
CA LEU A 279 -2.35 -10.00 -8.68
C LEU A 279 -2.58 -8.87 -7.68
N ILE A 280 -3.83 -8.58 -7.31
CA ILE A 280 -4.12 -7.56 -6.29
C ILE A 280 -3.41 -7.95 -4.98
N LEU A 281 -3.53 -9.20 -4.54
CA LEU A 281 -2.90 -9.66 -3.32
C LEU A 281 -1.36 -9.54 -3.38
N HIS A 282 -0.77 -9.91 -4.51
CA HIS A 282 0.66 -9.79 -4.78
C HIS A 282 1.13 -8.32 -4.69
N GLU A 283 0.46 -7.41 -5.41
CA GLU A 283 0.84 -6.00 -5.40
C GLU A 283 0.54 -5.30 -4.05
N LEU A 284 -0.49 -5.73 -3.32
CA LEU A 284 -0.76 -5.24 -1.96
C LEU A 284 0.35 -5.60 -0.98
N ILE A 285 0.95 -6.79 -1.13
CA ILE A 285 2.07 -7.22 -0.29
C ILE A 285 3.29 -6.33 -0.56
N HIS A 286 3.60 -6.06 -1.83
CA HIS A 286 4.64 -5.10 -2.19
C HIS A 286 4.36 -3.73 -1.58
N ALA A 287 3.13 -3.22 -1.74
CA ALA A 287 2.75 -1.92 -1.19
C ALA A 287 2.89 -1.84 0.34
N CYS A 288 2.48 -2.88 1.08
CA CYS A 288 2.66 -2.92 2.53
C CYS A 288 4.13 -2.96 2.96
N ARG A 289 4.98 -3.67 2.19
CA ARG A 289 6.40 -3.86 2.49
C ARG A 289 7.32 -2.78 1.94
N GLU A 290 6.81 -1.83 1.15
CA GLU A 290 7.60 -0.76 0.52
C GLU A 290 8.57 -0.08 1.50
N ASN A 291 8.09 0.29 2.70
CA ASN A 291 8.91 0.99 3.69
C ASN A 291 10.06 0.15 4.27
N LEU A 292 10.03 -1.18 4.13
CA LEU A 292 11.12 -2.05 4.62
C LEU A 292 12.33 -2.03 3.68
N HIS A 293 12.17 -1.55 2.44
CA HIS A 293 13.18 -1.60 1.37
C HIS A 293 13.79 -3.01 1.20
N SER A 294 12.95 -4.04 1.39
CA SER A 294 13.32 -5.43 1.19
C SER A 294 13.43 -5.72 -0.29
N THR A 295 14.52 -6.34 -0.71
CA THR A 295 14.73 -6.74 -2.12
C THR A 295 14.95 -8.24 -2.25
N ARG A 296 15.36 -8.90 -1.16
CA ARG A 296 15.74 -10.31 -1.16
C ARG A 296 14.55 -11.24 -0.92
N PHE A 297 13.71 -10.92 0.05
CA PHE A 297 12.59 -11.78 0.48
C PHE A 297 11.22 -11.22 0.08
N GLU A 298 11.18 -10.04 -0.55
CA GLU A 298 9.92 -9.40 -0.92
C GLU A 298 9.05 -10.30 -1.83
N GLU A 299 9.63 -10.80 -2.91
CA GLU A 299 8.96 -11.74 -3.84
C GLU A 299 8.54 -13.06 -3.18
N GLU A 300 9.30 -13.53 -2.17
CA GLU A 300 8.93 -14.71 -1.39
C GLU A 300 7.61 -14.49 -0.64
N PHE A 301 7.45 -13.32 -0.02
CA PHE A 301 6.20 -12.96 0.65
C PHE A 301 5.09 -12.70 -0.35
N ALA A 302 5.35 -11.93 -1.41
CA ALA A 302 4.35 -11.55 -2.41
C ALA A 302 3.74 -12.77 -3.11
N TYR A 303 4.55 -13.79 -3.42
CA TYR A 303 4.05 -15.03 -4.02
C TYR A 303 3.58 -16.08 -3.01
N SER A 304 3.84 -15.95 -1.71
CA SER A 304 3.46 -16.97 -0.72
C SER A 304 1.97 -17.34 -0.73
N LEU A 305 1.11 -16.38 -1.09
CA LEU A 305 -0.34 -16.54 -1.19
C LEU A 305 -0.84 -16.94 -2.59
N SER A 306 0.07 -17.15 -3.55
CA SER A 306 -0.29 -17.63 -4.88
C SER A 306 -0.91 -19.03 -4.80
N PRO A 307 -2.01 -19.29 -5.54
CA PRO A 307 -2.54 -20.63 -5.68
C PRO A 307 -1.60 -21.56 -6.48
N ASN A 308 -0.69 -21.01 -7.29
CA ASN A 308 0.20 -21.80 -8.14
C ASN A 308 1.51 -22.15 -7.41
N ILE A 309 1.71 -23.45 -7.15
CA ILE A 309 2.89 -23.97 -6.48
C ILE A 309 4.19 -23.57 -7.20
N LEU A 310 4.22 -23.60 -8.54
CA LEU A 310 5.42 -23.23 -9.30
C LEU A 310 5.77 -21.76 -9.10
N ARG A 311 4.77 -20.87 -9.02
CA ARG A 311 5.03 -19.46 -8.70
C ARG A 311 5.57 -19.30 -7.28
N ARG A 312 4.98 -19.98 -6.29
CA ARG A 312 5.50 -19.98 -4.91
C ARG A 312 6.94 -20.47 -4.81
N LEU A 313 7.31 -21.46 -5.64
CA LEU A 313 8.64 -22.07 -5.59
C LEU A 313 9.68 -21.26 -6.37
N LEU A 314 9.34 -20.77 -7.55
CA LEU A 314 10.30 -20.25 -8.53
C LEU A 314 10.26 -18.73 -8.71
N ALA A 315 9.23 -18.02 -8.24
CA ALA A 315 9.14 -16.58 -8.48
C ALA A 315 10.34 -15.76 -7.95
N PRO A 316 10.94 -16.08 -6.79
CA PRO A 316 12.08 -15.36 -6.25
C PRO A 316 13.41 -15.63 -6.97
N ILE A 317 13.38 -16.31 -8.13
CA ILE A 317 14.56 -16.56 -8.98
C ILE A 317 15.12 -15.26 -9.52
N THR A 318 14.29 -14.26 -9.82
CA THR A 318 14.70 -12.93 -10.29
C THR A 318 14.32 -11.89 -9.25
N ARG A 319 15.27 -11.02 -8.87
CA ARG A 319 15.03 -9.96 -7.87
C ARG A 319 14.94 -8.57 -8.47
N GLY A 320 15.38 -8.40 -9.71
CA GLY A 320 15.50 -7.11 -10.35
C GLY A 320 15.10 -7.12 -11.82
N THR A 321 14.84 -5.93 -12.32
CA THR A 321 14.54 -5.68 -13.73
C THR A 321 15.72 -6.03 -14.64
N THR A 322 16.95 -5.78 -14.20
CA THR A 322 18.19 -6.11 -14.92
C THR A 322 18.36 -7.61 -15.09
N GLU A 323 18.12 -8.39 -14.04
CA GLU A 323 18.21 -9.86 -14.08
C GLU A 323 17.15 -10.46 -14.98
N SER A 324 15.92 -9.94 -14.90
CA SER A 324 14.82 -10.34 -15.77
C SER A 324 15.15 -10.04 -17.24
N LEU A 325 15.72 -8.86 -17.52
CA LEU A 325 16.15 -8.48 -18.86
C LEU A 325 17.26 -9.39 -19.39
N LEU A 326 18.28 -9.67 -18.59
CA LEU A 326 19.35 -10.60 -18.97
C LEU A 326 18.79 -11.99 -19.23
N PHE A 327 17.90 -12.49 -18.38
CA PHE A 327 17.24 -13.77 -18.59
C PHE A 327 16.50 -13.81 -19.94
N TYR A 328 15.70 -12.78 -20.27
CA TYR A 328 15.01 -12.70 -21.56
C TYR A 328 15.99 -12.60 -22.74
N LEU A 329 17.03 -11.76 -22.63
CA LEU A 329 18.03 -11.57 -23.68
C LEU A 329 18.73 -12.90 -24.01
N PHE A 330 19.22 -13.61 -23.00
CA PHE A 330 19.90 -14.89 -23.21
C PHE A 330 18.94 -16.01 -23.60
N SER A 331 17.68 -15.97 -23.17
CA SER A 331 16.64 -16.88 -23.65
C SER A 331 16.41 -16.70 -25.15
N ILE A 332 16.23 -15.46 -25.62
CA ILE A 332 16.02 -15.15 -27.04
C ILE A 332 17.26 -15.53 -27.85
N LEU A 333 18.46 -15.20 -27.38
CA LEU A 333 19.70 -15.57 -28.06
C LEU A 333 19.84 -17.10 -28.17
N SER A 334 19.56 -17.82 -27.09
CA SER A 334 19.62 -19.29 -27.05
C SER A 334 18.58 -19.96 -27.96
N VAL A 335 17.40 -19.37 -28.14
CA VAL A 335 16.36 -19.92 -29.04
C VAL A 335 16.66 -19.56 -30.49
N THR A 336 17.06 -18.32 -30.76
CA THR A 336 17.34 -17.85 -32.13
C THR A 336 18.60 -18.47 -32.73
N SER A 337 19.56 -18.88 -31.90
CA SER A 337 20.77 -19.59 -32.35
C SER A 337 20.49 -20.97 -32.95
N ASP A 338 19.32 -21.56 -32.67
CA ASP A 338 18.91 -22.86 -33.21
C ASP A 338 18.29 -22.76 -34.62
N LEU A 339 18.16 -21.54 -35.16
CA LEU A 339 17.74 -21.34 -36.54
C LEU A 339 18.81 -21.90 -37.51
N PRO A 340 18.40 -22.51 -38.64
CA PRO A 340 19.30 -23.21 -39.56
C PRO A 340 20.37 -22.33 -40.22
N LYS A 341 20.26 -21.00 -40.10
CA LYS A 341 21.24 -20.05 -40.64
C LYS A 341 22.50 -19.92 -39.79
N PHE A 342 22.49 -20.40 -38.54
CA PHE A 342 23.64 -20.27 -37.63
C PHE A 342 24.48 -21.54 -37.61
N PRO A 343 25.82 -21.44 -37.48
CA PRO A 343 26.68 -22.61 -37.36
C PRO A 343 26.46 -23.33 -36.02
N ARG A 344 26.56 -24.67 -36.01
CA ARG A 344 26.28 -25.50 -34.82
C ARG A 344 27.05 -25.10 -33.55
N TRP A 345 28.30 -24.65 -33.70
CA TRP A 345 29.10 -24.22 -32.55
C TRP A 345 28.52 -22.97 -31.88
N PHE A 346 27.88 -22.06 -32.64
CA PHE A 346 27.23 -20.87 -32.10
C PHE A 346 25.98 -21.21 -31.28
N SER A 347 25.18 -22.18 -31.76
CA SER A 347 24.06 -22.75 -30.98
C SER A 347 24.50 -23.27 -29.62
N LEU A 348 25.61 -24.03 -29.57
CA LEU A 348 26.12 -24.55 -28.30
C LEU A 348 26.64 -23.44 -27.38
N SER A 349 27.45 -22.51 -27.92
CA SER A 349 28.03 -21.42 -27.12
C SER A 349 27.00 -20.45 -26.57
N SER A 350 25.94 -20.16 -27.33
CA SER A 350 24.86 -19.26 -26.89
C SER A 350 24.00 -19.83 -25.74
N LYS A 351 23.95 -21.16 -25.59
CA LYS A 351 23.23 -21.85 -24.50
C LYS A 351 23.98 -21.76 -23.17
N LEU A 352 25.30 -21.63 -23.19
CA LEU A 352 26.10 -21.59 -21.97
C LEU A 352 25.73 -20.41 -21.05
N PRO A 353 25.69 -19.13 -21.51
CA PRO A 353 25.26 -18.02 -20.67
C PRO A 353 23.85 -18.20 -20.08
N PHE A 354 22.91 -18.75 -20.87
CA PHE A 354 21.55 -19.01 -20.41
C PHE A 354 21.52 -20.05 -19.28
N LEU A 355 22.21 -21.17 -19.45
CA LEU A 355 22.34 -22.20 -18.42
C LEU A 355 23.02 -21.68 -17.15
N TRP A 356 24.06 -20.84 -17.28
CA TRP A 356 24.72 -20.21 -16.15
C TRP A 356 23.79 -19.29 -15.36
N ILE A 357 22.96 -18.50 -16.04
CA ILE A 357 21.98 -17.62 -15.38
C ILE A 357 20.92 -18.42 -14.65
N ILE A 358 20.41 -19.50 -15.26
CA ILE A 358 19.48 -20.42 -14.60
C ILE A 358 20.14 -21.03 -13.36
N LEU A 359 21.34 -21.58 -13.49
CA LEU A 359 22.05 -22.22 -12.39
C LEU A 359 22.30 -21.24 -11.23
N PHE A 360 22.78 -20.04 -11.53
CA PHE A 360 23.00 -18.99 -10.54
C PHE A 360 21.69 -18.57 -9.85
N GLY A 361 20.63 -18.37 -10.65
CA GLY A 361 19.29 -18.08 -10.15
C GLY A 361 18.77 -19.16 -9.21
N MET A 362 18.96 -20.44 -9.55
CA MET A 362 18.57 -21.59 -8.74
C MET A 362 19.37 -21.71 -7.44
N ILE A 363 20.70 -21.57 -7.49
CA ILE A 363 21.54 -21.58 -6.28
C ILE A 363 21.11 -20.46 -5.32
N ARG A 364 20.85 -19.26 -5.86
CA ARG A 364 20.40 -18.12 -5.07
C ARG A 364 19.01 -18.32 -4.49
N LEU A 365 18.07 -18.86 -5.27
CA LEU A 365 16.74 -19.22 -4.81
C LEU A 365 16.84 -20.20 -3.63
N MET A 366 17.62 -21.27 -3.78
CA MET A 366 17.83 -22.27 -2.71
C MET A 366 18.39 -21.63 -1.44
N LYS A 367 19.40 -20.76 -1.56
CA LYS A 367 19.95 -20.02 -0.42
C LYS A 367 18.90 -19.12 0.25
N THR A 368 18.07 -18.44 -0.53
CA THR A 368 17.02 -17.54 -0.02
C THR A 368 15.96 -18.33 0.73
N LYS A 369 15.45 -19.42 0.13
CA LYS A 369 14.51 -20.35 0.76
C LYS A 369 15.09 -20.96 2.04
N GLN A 370 16.36 -21.37 2.03
CA GLN A 370 17.01 -21.93 3.20
C GLN A 370 17.08 -20.92 4.35
N ILE A 371 17.51 -19.68 4.08
CA ILE A 371 17.59 -18.62 5.09
C ILE A 371 16.20 -18.33 5.68
N LEU A 372 15.19 -18.17 4.83
CA LEU A 372 13.83 -17.92 5.31
C LEU A 372 13.29 -19.12 6.12
N THR A 373 13.60 -20.35 5.71
CA THR A 373 13.21 -21.57 6.44
C THR A 373 13.88 -21.67 7.80
N HIS A 374 15.17 -21.33 7.89
CA HIS A 374 15.90 -21.29 9.16
C HIS A 374 15.31 -20.25 10.10
N ALA A 375 15.07 -19.03 9.62
CA ALA A 375 14.43 -17.97 10.39
C ALA A 375 13.04 -18.40 10.87
N ARG A 376 12.22 -18.99 9.98
CA ARG A 376 10.91 -19.55 10.33
C ARG A 376 11.00 -20.60 11.41
N THR A 377 11.88 -21.59 11.25
CA THR A 377 12.03 -22.70 12.20
C THR A 377 12.46 -22.20 13.58
N LEU A 378 13.39 -21.24 13.63
CA LEU A 378 13.79 -20.60 14.89
C LEU A 378 12.59 -19.91 15.56
N MET A 379 11.86 -19.07 14.82
CA MET A 379 10.70 -18.36 15.35
C MET A 379 9.60 -19.30 15.81
N THR A 380 9.32 -20.37 15.07
CA THR A 380 8.38 -21.42 15.46
C THR A 380 8.79 -22.06 16.79
N ARG A 381 10.07 -22.43 16.96
CA ARG A 381 10.57 -23.03 18.21
C ARG A 381 10.39 -22.09 19.41
N VAL A 382 10.77 -20.83 19.25
CA VAL A 382 10.63 -19.84 20.32
C VAL A 382 9.18 -19.62 20.67
N LEU A 383 8.32 -19.35 19.69
CA LEU A 383 6.91 -19.05 19.95
C LEU A 383 6.16 -20.26 20.53
N MET A 384 6.55 -21.49 20.17
CA MET A 384 6.02 -22.70 20.79
C MET A 384 6.37 -22.81 22.28
N LEU A 385 7.55 -22.32 22.69
CA LEU A 385 7.96 -22.27 24.10
C LEU A 385 7.24 -21.16 24.87
N LEU A 386 7.04 -20.00 24.23
CA LEU A 386 6.32 -18.87 24.83
C LEU A 386 4.82 -19.13 24.94
N HIS A 387 4.26 -19.87 23.99
CA HIS A 387 2.82 -20.10 23.87
C HIS A 387 2.51 -21.58 23.56
N PRO A 388 2.68 -22.49 24.53
CA PRO A 388 2.51 -23.93 24.30
C PRO A 388 1.06 -24.33 23.97
N THR A 389 0.09 -23.45 24.20
CA THR A 389 -1.33 -23.69 23.92
C THR A 389 -1.75 -23.39 22.48
N LEU A 390 -0.88 -22.78 21.66
CA LEU A 390 -1.20 -22.44 20.28
C LEU A 390 -1.17 -23.68 19.38
N THR A 391 -2.14 -23.77 18.48
CA THR A 391 -2.14 -24.80 17.42
C THR A 391 -1.04 -24.52 16.40
N THR A 392 -0.58 -25.56 15.68
CA THR A 392 0.44 -25.42 14.62
C THR A 392 0.03 -24.41 13.55
N HIS A 393 -1.26 -24.34 13.20
CA HIS A 393 -1.77 -23.37 12.22
C HIS A 393 -1.70 -21.93 12.73
N GLN A 394 -2.11 -21.69 13.98
CA GLN A 394 -1.99 -20.35 14.59
C GLN A 394 -0.53 -19.93 14.72
N LEU A 395 0.34 -20.86 15.08
CA LEU A 395 1.77 -20.63 15.17
C LEU A 395 2.38 -20.25 13.82
N ASP A 396 2.06 -20.97 12.73
CA ASP A 396 2.56 -20.65 11.40
C ASP A 396 2.05 -19.29 10.89
N SER A 397 0.80 -18.94 11.20
CA SER A 397 0.22 -17.62 10.93
C SER A 397 0.97 -16.49 11.66
N ILE A 398 1.24 -16.66 12.95
CA ILE A 398 1.98 -15.67 13.75
C ILE A 398 3.43 -15.55 13.26
N VAL A 399 4.10 -16.68 12.99
CA VAL A 399 5.47 -16.69 12.47
C VAL A 399 5.53 -15.99 11.11
N SER A 400 4.58 -16.28 10.21
CA SER A 400 4.49 -15.62 8.90
C SER A 400 4.26 -14.12 9.04
N SER A 401 3.38 -13.71 9.95
CA SER A 401 3.12 -12.31 10.28
C SER A 401 4.37 -11.62 10.82
N LEU A 402 5.13 -12.28 11.68
CA LEU A 402 6.34 -11.73 12.26
C LEU A 402 7.43 -11.54 11.20
N LEU A 403 7.73 -12.60 10.42
CA LEU A 403 8.71 -12.54 9.33
C LEU A 403 8.33 -11.50 8.27
N PHE A 404 7.04 -11.31 8.00
CA PHE A 404 6.53 -10.29 7.08
C PHE A 404 6.82 -8.85 7.51
N ARG A 405 7.18 -8.62 8.77
CA ARG A 405 7.56 -7.30 9.28
C ARG A 405 9.07 -7.11 9.37
N LEU A 406 9.85 -8.16 9.17
CA LEU A 406 11.30 -8.08 9.28
C LEU A 406 11.94 -7.56 7.98
N THR A 407 13.06 -6.86 8.14
CA THR A 407 13.94 -6.51 7.01
C THR A 407 14.77 -7.71 6.58
N ASP A 408 15.45 -7.59 5.43
CA ASP A 408 16.30 -8.65 4.92
C ASP A 408 17.44 -9.00 5.89
N GLU A 409 18.04 -7.99 6.53
CA GLU A 409 19.13 -8.17 7.50
C GLU A 409 18.66 -8.91 8.76
N GLU A 410 17.45 -8.62 9.23
CA GLU A 410 16.88 -9.27 10.41
C GLU A 410 16.56 -10.75 10.13
N ILE A 411 16.00 -11.06 8.97
CA ILE A 411 15.75 -12.45 8.55
C ILE A 411 17.08 -13.21 8.43
N GLU A 412 18.11 -12.59 7.85
CA GLU A 412 19.45 -13.17 7.76
C GLU A 412 20.07 -13.40 9.13
N TYR A 413 19.95 -12.45 10.05
CA TYR A 413 20.43 -12.57 11.43
C TYR A 413 19.77 -13.74 12.15
N LEU A 414 18.43 -13.85 12.07
CA LEU A 414 17.70 -14.98 12.66
C LEU A 414 18.15 -16.32 12.07
N SER A 415 18.40 -16.39 10.76
CA SER A 415 18.91 -17.59 10.10
C SER A 415 20.34 -17.95 10.54
N GLN A 416 21.21 -16.97 10.69
CA GLN A 416 22.58 -17.19 11.21
C GLN A 416 22.52 -17.74 12.63
N TRP A 417 21.67 -17.14 13.46
CA TRP A 417 21.51 -17.58 14.82
C TRP A 417 20.97 -19.00 14.96
N TYR A 418 20.01 -19.38 14.11
CA TYR A 418 19.53 -20.76 14.03
C TYR A 418 20.67 -21.76 13.79
N ASN A 419 21.61 -21.42 12.91
CA ASN A 419 22.78 -22.26 12.64
C ASN A 419 23.70 -22.34 13.86
N ASP A 420 23.93 -21.24 14.56
CA ASP A 420 24.78 -21.20 15.75
C ASP A 420 24.19 -22.01 16.92
N GLN A 421 22.88 -21.91 17.15
CA GLN A 421 22.17 -22.71 18.15
C GLN A 421 22.27 -24.21 17.86
N ASN A 422 22.03 -24.60 16.60
CA ASN A 422 22.16 -26.01 16.20
C ASN A 422 23.59 -26.53 16.33
N ARG A 423 24.61 -25.70 16.09
CA ARG A 423 26.02 -26.05 16.33
C ARG A 423 26.31 -26.23 17.81
N MET A 424 25.73 -25.40 18.68
CA MET A 424 26.03 -25.41 20.11
C MET A 424 25.24 -26.46 20.92
N LYS A 425 24.26 -27.16 20.32
CA LYS A 425 23.41 -28.20 20.98
C LYS A 425 22.83 -27.79 22.35
N LYS A 426 22.70 -26.49 22.62
CA LYS A 426 22.20 -25.96 23.88
C LYS A 426 21.00 -25.08 23.61
N GLU A 427 19.85 -25.48 24.14
CA GLU A 427 18.65 -24.64 24.19
C GLU A 427 18.89 -23.55 25.23
N ASN A 428 19.35 -22.37 24.78
CA ASN A 428 19.42 -21.22 25.67
C ASN A 428 18.35 -20.20 25.28
N ASN A 429 17.10 -20.49 25.71
CA ASN A 429 15.91 -19.67 25.46
C ASN A 429 16.10 -18.23 25.95
N ASN A 430 16.88 -18.03 27.01
CA ASN A 430 17.20 -16.72 27.56
C ASN A 430 17.86 -15.81 26.51
N LYS A 431 18.70 -16.38 25.62
CA LYS A 431 19.35 -15.58 24.58
C LYS A 431 18.35 -15.00 23.57
N PHE A 432 17.25 -15.70 23.27
CA PHE A 432 16.18 -15.16 22.41
C PHE A 432 15.52 -13.94 23.01
N HIS A 433 15.14 -14.06 24.28
CA HIS A 433 14.60 -12.93 25.01
C HIS A 433 15.61 -11.77 25.06
N GLU A 434 16.88 -12.06 25.36
CA GLU A 434 17.96 -11.06 25.36
C GLU A 434 18.11 -10.36 24.00
N MET A 435 18.02 -11.06 22.87
CA MET A 435 18.07 -10.44 21.54
C MET A 435 16.87 -9.51 21.32
N ILE A 436 15.65 -9.96 21.62
CA ILE A 436 14.46 -9.11 21.49
C ILE A 436 14.61 -7.88 22.37
N GLN A 437 15.02 -8.04 23.63
CA GLN A 437 15.24 -6.92 24.54
C GLN A 437 16.33 -6.00 24.02
N HIS A 438 17.41 -6.55 23.47
CA HIS A 438 18.46 -5.76 22.83
C HIS A 438 17.89 -4.91 21.70
N TYR A 439 17.14 -5.48 20.75
CA TYR A 439 16.51 -4.72 19.66
C TYR A 439 15.50 -3.70 20.15
N ILE A 440 14.73 -3.99 21.19
CA ILE A 440 13.78 -3.06 21.80
C ILE A 440 14.48 -1.92 22.55
N SER A 441 15.66 -2.18 23.12
CA SER A 441 16.47 -1.21 23.86
C SER A 441 17.48 -0.43 23.00
N ASP A 442 17.72 -0.86 21.76
CA ASP A 442 18.68 -0.25 20.85
C ASP A 442 18.16 1.07 20.27
N GLU A 443 18.24 2.13 21.05
CA GLU A 443 17.84 3.49 20.64
C GLU A 443 18.72 4.05 19.51
N SER A 444 19.89 3.46 19.26
CA SER A 444 20.75 3.87 18.13
C SER A 444 20.11 3.56 16.77
N ASN A 445 19.19 2.60 16.73
CA ASN A 445 18.38 2.26 15.56
C ASN A 445 16.89 2.35 15.90
N LEU A 446 16.39 3.58 15.97
CA LEU A 446 14.98 3.88 16.27
C LEU A 446 14.00 3.06 15.41
N SER A 447 14.31 2.89 14.11
CA SER A 447 13.49 2.12 13.18
C SER A 447 13.32 0.67 13.63
N ARG A 448 14.43 -0.01 13.94
CA ARG A 448 14.43 -1.38 14.45
C ARG A 448 13.72 -1.46 15.80
N CYS A 449 14.05 -0.56 16.71
CA CYS A 449 13.46 -0.50 18.05
C CYS A 449 11.93 -0.43 18.01
N ILE A 450 11.36 0.52 17.28
CA ILE A 450 9.91 0.70 17.17
C ILE A 450 9.26 -0.52 16.52
N ARG A 451 9.85 -1.05 15.45
CA ARG A 451 9.31 -2.22 14.75
C ARG A 451 9.21 -3.44 15.66
N TRP A 452 10.25 -3.71 16.44
CA TRP A 452 10.25 -4.81 17.41
C TRP A 452 9.30 -4.56 18.59
N LYS A 453 9.11 -3.30 19.03
CA LYS A 453 8.06 -2.95 20.00
C LYS A 453 6.67 -3.25 19.46
N ILE A 454 6.39 -2.91 18.20
CA ILE A 454 5.11 -3.23 17.53
C ILE A 454 4.92 -4.74 17.44
N ILE A 455 5.94 -5.47 16.96
CA ILE A 455 5.91 -6.93 16.85
C ILE A 455 5.64 -7.57 18.22
N GLN A 456 6.35 -7.13 19.25
CA GLN A 456 6.19 -7.68 20.59
C GLN A 456 4.78 -7.43 21.11
N HIS A 457 4.30 -6.19 21.01
CA HIS A 457 2.95 -5.82 21.45
C HIS A 457 1.86 -6.59 20.69
N ARG A 458 2.02 -6.77 19.38
CA ARG A 458 1.01 -7.40 18.52
C ARG A 458 0.98 -8.92 18.56
N PHE A 459 2.12 -9.58 18.75
CA PHE A 459 2.25 -11.01 18.48
C PHE A 459 2.88 -11.82 19.62
N ILE A 460 3.52 -11.17 20.59
CA ILE A 460 4.27 -11.85 21.66
C ILE A 460 3.64 -11.62 23.04
N SER A 461 3.39 -10.36 23.42
CA SER A 461 2.95 -10.02 24.79
C SER A 461 1.45 -10.18 25.00
N ASN A 462 0.63 -9.79 24.03
CA ASN A 462 -0.82 -9.78 24.14
C ASN A 462 -1.42 -10.97 23.40
N HIS A 463 -1.60 -12.17 24.00
CA HIS A 463 -2.63 -13.10 23.49
C HIS A 463 -3.30 -13.88 24.64
N PRO A 464 -4.62 -14.02 24.55
CA PRO A 464 -5.21 -14.94 23.59
C PRO A 464 -5.74 -14.21 22.36
N PHE A 465 -5.25 -14.59 21.18
CA PHE A 465 -5.96 -14.35 19.92
C PHE A 465 -7.28 -15.10 20.03
N ASP A 466 -8.38 -14.39 20.32
CA ASP A 466 -9.70 -14.98 20.21
C ASP A 466 -10.08 -15.03 18.72
N PHE A 467 -9.62 -16.07 18.01
CA PHE A 467 -10.05 -16.38 16.64
C PHE A 467 -11.57 -16.72 16.55
N ARG A 468 -12.37 -16.52 17.61
CA ARG A 468 -13.77 -16.95 17.70
C ARG A 468 -14.81 -15.96 17.17
N THR A 469 -14.45 -14.80 16.66
CA THR A 469 -15.43 -13.84 16.12
C THR A 469 -15.29 -13.61 14.61
N SER A 470 -15.37 -14.69 13.85
CA SER A 470 -16.00 -14.66 12.52
C SER A 470 -16.96 -15.84 12.35
N LYS A 471 -17.95 -15.94 13.24
CA LYS A 471 -19.28 -16.39 12.84
C LYS A 471 -20.02 -15.16 12.34
N MET A 472 -19.90 -14.88 11.06
CA MET A 472 -20.88 -14.12 10.28
C MET A 472 -21.22 -14.95 9.05
#